data_AF-A0AAV1UHN3-F1
#
_entry.id   AF-A0AAV1UHN3-F1
#
_cell.length_a   1.000
_cell.length_b   1.000
_cell.length_c   1.000
_cell.angle_alpha   90.00
_cell.angle_beta   90.00
_cell.angle_gamma   90.00
#
_symmetry.space_group_name_H-M   'P 1'
#
loop_
_entity.id
_entity.type
_entity.pdbx_description
1 polymer ?
#
loop_
_entity_poly.entity_id
_entity_poly.type
_entity_poly.pdbx_seq_one_letter_code
_entity_poly.pdbx_strand_id
1 'polypeptide(L)'
;MAPTWVWSLVAVAGTATAAVVVFKYMRRRAQNDQEIEASLTGETQASEDVEYEWLSSQDEDETEEVDAEQQQLQFLAIDRARNLLLAMFGFLLMVVVSIVSLVVTWNNSDYDESLSLVELPLFEPFVWIAVGIITAVGTELIMRSKRVSTYVPMVEEKAVFPHDARDFELTRQRDDEGMYRASGKHIYVDSTRSDRRVTNGDDEDKDSVPEDTKAILERADELFEQKEHARTREYLNTELQEYPSCVEMLWRLARACNCLIDEETSTDEKRVLAFEGLAAAEKAYALDSDLAASNKWMAIMTSTVGGFCDLKERIAGAYVIRDHIERAIELDPTDATSHNILGQWCLAFADMTWIEKRVATALFSTPPTATYEEAAQHFQAAESISPGFWKKNVLLLAQTYLKMQRTKETEQWLRRAETVPVKTKEDEEVARDIAKLMKQLKLQ
;
A
#
# COMPACT_ATOMS: atom_id res chain seq x y z
N MET A 1 47.55 -21.80 -41.33
CA MET A 1 46.20 -22.04 -40.78
C MET A 1 46.08 -21.23 -39.50
N ALA A 2 45.24 -20.18 -39.49
CA ALA A 2 44.99 -19.42 -38.27
C ALA A 2 44.03 -20.21 -37.35
N PRO A 3 44.25 -20.23 -36.03
CA PRO A 3 43.43 -21.02 -35.11
C PRO A 3 41.99 -20.49 -35.07
N THR A 4 41.03 -21.41 -34.98
CA THR A 4 39.58 -21.20 -35.14
C THR A 4 38.98 -20.15 -34.20
N TRP A 5 39.60 -19.90 -33.04
CA TRP A 5 39.17 -18.86 -32.09
C TRP A 5 39.33 -17.42 -32.61
N VAL A 6 40.24 -17.20 -33.58
CA VAL A 6 40.45 -15.88 -34.18
C VAL A 6 39.22 -15.43 -34.97
N TRP A 7 38.54 -16.35 -35.65
CA TRP A 7 37.31 -16.05 -36.40
C TRP A 7 36.12 -15.75 -35.49
N SER A 8 36.03 -16.40 -34.33
CA SER A 8 35.02 -16.10 -33.31
C SER A 8 35.23 -14.71 -32.70
N LEU A 9 36.49 -14.32 -32.43
CA LEU A 9 36.83 -12.97 -31.94
C LEU A 9 36.57 -11.88 -32.98
N VAL A 10 36.83 -12.16 -34.27
CA VAL A 10 36.52 -11.24 -35.38
C VAL A 10 35.00 -11.10 -35.58
N ALA A 11 34.22 -12.17 -35.40
CA ALA A 11 32.76 -12.11 -35.48
C ALA A 11 32.12 -11.32 -34.31
N VAL A 12 32.63 -11.48 -33.09
CA VAL A 12 32.19 -10.70 -31.92
C VAL A 12 32.60 -9.23 -32.05
N ALA A 13 33.82 -8.96 -32.55
CA ALA A 13 34.26 -7.60 -32.82
C ALA A 13 33.43 -6.94 -33.93
N GLY A 14 33.09 -7.67 -35.00
CA GLY A 14 32.27 -7.18 -36.11
C GLY A 14 30.81 -6.89 -35.74
N THR A 15 30.22 -7.69 -34.86
CA THR A 15 28.85 -7.45 -34.34
C THR A 15 28.80 -6.24 -33.41
N ALA A 16 29.84 -6.03 -32.59
CA ALA A 16 29.96 -4.84 -31.75
C ALA A 16 30.14 -3.55 -32.58
N THR A 17 30.95 -3.56 -33.63
CA THR A 17 31.07 -2.40 -34.53
C THR A 17 29.80 -2.14 -35.33
N ALA A 18 29.10 -3.18 -35.80
CA ALA A 18 27.82 -3.02 -36.48
C ALA A 18 26.75 -2.40 -35.55
N ALA A 19 26.68 -2.84 -34.28
CA ALA A 19 25.77 -2.27 -33.29
C ALA A 19 26.09 -0.79 -32.99
N VAL A 20 27.37 -0.43 -32.88
CA VAL A 20 27.80 0.97 -32.66
C VAL A 20 27.50 1.84 -33.90
N VAL A 21 27.66 1.30 -35.11
CA VAL A 21 27.33 2.02 -36.36
C VAL A 21 25.82 2.21 -36.49
N VAL A 22 25.01 1.19 -36.19
CA VAL A 22 23.55 1.30 -36.15
C VAL A 22 23.11 2.30 -35.09
N PHE A 23 23.72 2.28 -33.90
CA PHE A 23 23.42 3.25 -32.84
C PHE A 23 23.80 4.69 -33.24
N LYS A 24 24.97 4.89 -33.86
CA LYS A 24 25.36 6.20 -34.40
C LYS A 24 24.47 6.66 -35.56
N TYR A 25 24.02 5.73 -36.40
CA TYR A 25 23.12 6.03 -37.51
C TYR A 25 21.72 6.41 -37.02
N MET A 26 21.17 5.67 -36.05
CA MET A 26 19.90 6.00 -35.40
C MET A 26 19.97 7.34 -34.67
N ARG A 27 21.09 7.63 -33.99
CA ARG A 27 21.29 8.92 -33.32
C ARG A 27 21.39 10.09 -34.32
N ARG A 28 22.05 9.90 -35.47
CA ARG A 28 22.06 10.91 -36.55
C ARG A 28 20.69 11.08 -37.21
N ARG A 29 19.91 10.01 -37.36
CA ARG A 29 18.55 10.07 -37.89
C ARG A 29 17.62 10.85 -36.97
N ALA A 30 17.71 10.61 -35.65
CA ALA A 30 16.97 11.38 -34.65
C ALA A 30 17.36 12.87 -34.61
N GLN A 31 18.65 13.20 -34.86
CA GLN A 31 19.11 14.59 -34.97
C GLN A 31 18.64 15.27 -36.27
N ASN A 32 18.62 14.54 -37.39
CA ASN A 32 18.07 15.06 -38.65
C ASN A 32 16.55 15.24 -38.58
N ASP A 33 15.82 14.37 -37.86
CA ASP A 33 14.38 14.51 -37.67
C ASP A 33 14.07 15.76 -36.81
N GLN A 34 14.93 16.10 -35.84
CA GLN A 34 14.87 17.35 -35.06
C GLN A 34 15.22 18.61 -35.88
N GLU A 35 16.20 18.55 -36.79
CA GLU A 35 16.50 19.66 -37.71
C GLU A 35 15.40 19.87 -38.76
N ILE A 36 14.71 18.80 -39.17
CA ILE A 36 13.56 18.87 -40.08
C ILE A 36 12.37 19.53 -39.38
N GLU A 37 12.07 19.19 -38.12
CA GLU A 37 11.06 19.86 -37.29
C GLU A 37 11.39 21.34 -36.99
N ALA A 38 12.67 21.67 -36.76
CA ALA A 38 13.12 23.05 -36.57
C ALA A 38 13.09 23.89 -37.86
N SER A 39 13.22 23.26 -39.04
CA SER A 39 13.09 23.93 -40.34
C SER A 39 11.63 24.13 -40.78
N LEU A 40 10.72 23.26 -40.33
CA LEU A 40 9.28 23.34 -40.63
C LEU A 40 8.54 24.41 -39.79
N THR A 41 9.14 24.85 -38.69
CA THR A 41 8.60 25.92 -37.82
C THR A 41 9.15 27.32 -38.15
N GLY A 42 10.11 27.43 -39.08
CA GLY A 42 10.79 28.68 -39.43
C GLY A 42 10.28 29.43 -40.67
N GLU A 43 9.32 28.90 -41.43
CA GLU A 43 8.85 29.50 -42.68
C GLU A 43 7.35 29.82 -42.65
N THR A 44 6.91 30.70 -41.74
CA THR A 44 5.66 31.46 -41.96
C THR A 44 5.68 32.80 -41.20
N GLN A 45 6.64 33.67 -41.52
CA GLN A 45 6.51 35.09 -41.20
C GLN A 45 6.90 35.92 -42.42
N ALA A 46 5.88 36.41 -43.12
CA ALA A 46 6.00 37.58 -43.98
C ALA A 46 4.67 38.36 -43.98
N SER A 47 4.76 39.59 -43.45
CA SER A 47 3.92 40.78 -43.71
C SER A 47 2.42 40.74 -43.37
N GLU A 48 1.99 41.53 -42.37
CA GLU A 48 1.44 42.89 -42.56
C GLU A 48 1.01 43.48 -41.21
N ASP A 49 1.30 44.78 -41.02
CA ASP A 49 0.95 45.62 -39.87
C ASP A 49 -0.57 45.89 -39.83
N VAL A 50 -1.27 45.64 -38.70
CA VAL A 50 -2.40 46.47 -38.19
C VAL A 50 -2.57 46.27 -36.67
N GLU A 51 -2.79 47.39 -35.98
CA GLU A 51 -2.96 47.63 -34.55
C GLU A 51 -4.39 47.31 -34.03
N TYR A 52 -4.50 46.76 -32.81
CA TYR A 52 -5.42 47.11 -31.69
C TYR A 52 -6.06 45.94 -30.91
N GLU A 53 -5.99 46.14 -29.59
CA GLU A 53 -7.01 45.86 -28.55
C GLU A 53 -7.00 44.56 -27.74
N TRP A 54 -6.99 44.79 -26.42
CA TRP A 54 -7.11 43.89 -25.28
C TRP A 54 -8.08 42.71 -25.46
N LEU A 55 -7.64 41.49 -25.11
CA LEU A 55 -8.40 40.49 -24.33
C LEU A 55 -7.53 39.26 -24.00
N SER A 56 -7.69 38.79 -22.76
CA SER A 56 -7.42 37.45 -22.21
C SER A 56 -6.02 36.81 -22.39
N SER A 57 -5.32 36.75 -21.26
CA SER A 57 -4.46 35.64 -20.84
C SER A 57 -5.17 34.29 -20.97
N GLN A 58 -4.80 33.55 -22.00
CA GLN A 58 -5.06 32.13 -22.24
C GLN A 58 -3.97 31.76 -23.24
N ASP A 59 -2.93 31.03 -22.82
CA ASP A 59 -1.89 30.37 -23.66
C ASP A 59 -0.67 29.88 -22.83
N GLU A 60 -0.69 29.97 -21.50
CA GLU A 60 0.34 29.31 -20.65
C GLU A 60 -0.04 27.88 -20.24
N ASP A 61 -1.31 27.48 -20.28
CA ASP A 61 -1.74 26.12 -19.88
C ASP A 61 -1.62 25.07 -21.02
N GLU A 62 -1.71 25.47 -22.30
CA GLU A 62 -1.63 24.51 -23.42
C GLU A 62 -0.19 24.04 -23.71
N THR A 63 0.83 24.79 -23.29
CA THR A 63 2.24 24.37 -23.47
C THR A 63 2.70 23.37 -22.41
N GLU A 64 2.14 23.42 -21.19
CA GLU A 64 2.44 22.43 -20.13
C GLU A 64 1.64 21.11 -20.29
N GLU A 65 0.39 21.16 -20.79
CA GLU A 65 -0.38 19.95 -21.09
C GLU A 65 0.22 19.14 -22.26
N VAL A 66 0.72 19.82 -23.31
CA VAL A 66 1.37 19.15 -24.44
C VAL A 66 2.68 18.49 -24.01
N ASP A 67 3.48 19.10 -23.13
CA ASP A 67 4.71 18.49 -22.61
C ASP A 67 4.46 17.29 -21.68
N ALA A 68 3.39 17.32 -20.88
CA ALA A 68 3.00 16.22 -19.98
C ALA A 68 2.41 15.01 -20.74
N GLU A 69 1.55 15.24 -21.72
CA GLU A 69 1.06 14.18 -22.63
C GLU A 69 2.20 13.60 -23.46
N GLN A 70 3.12 14.44 -23.95
CA GLN A 70 4.26 14.02 -24.75
C GLN A 70 5.29 13.25 -23.89
N GLN A 71 5.48 13.58 -22.61
CA GLN A 71 6.29 12.79 -21.67
C GLN A 71 5.63 11.45 -21.28
N GLN A 72 4.32 11.39 -21.07
CA GLN A 72 3.61 10.13 -20.83
C GLN A 72 3.63 9.23 -22.07
N LEU A 73 3.38 9.79 -23.26
CA LEU A 73 3.51 9.07 -24.54
C LEU A 73 4.94 8.61 -24.79
N GLN A 74 5.96 9.40 -24.43
CA GLN A 74 7.36 8.98 -24.47
C GLN A 74 7.64 7.85 -23.48
N PHE A 75 7.13 7.87 -22.24
CA PHE A 75 7.37 6.80 -21.26
C PHE A 75 6.67 5.50 -21.67
N LEU A 76 5.44 5.58 -22.18
CA LEU A 76 4.68 4.46 -22.74
C LEU A 76 5.32 3.93 -24.03
N ALA A 77 5.84 4.83 -24.89
CA ALA A 77 6.59 4.46 -26.09
C ALA A 77 7.96 3.86 -25.75
N ILE A 78 8.62 4.29 -24.68
CA ILE A 78 9.89 3.74 -24.18
C ILE A 78 9.67 2.33 -23.63
N ASP A 79 8.61 2.09 -22.85
CA ASP A 79 8.27 0.75 -22.36
C ASP A 79 7.84 -0.17 -23.52
N ARG A 80 7.06 0.35 -24.48
CA ARG A 80 6.66 -0.38 -25.69
C ARG A 80 7.87 -0.68 -26.58
N ALA A 81 8.80 0.27 -26.75
CA ALA A 81 10.02 0.11 -27.52
C ALA A 81 11.02 -0.82 -26.82
N ARG A 82 11.12 -0.79 -25.49
CA ARG A 82 11.94 -1.72 -24.69
C ARG A 82 11.42 -3.15 -24.82
N ASN A 83 10.11 -3.34 -24.69
CA ASN A 83 9.50 -4.67 -24.82
C ASN A 83 9.56 -5.17 -26.27
N LEU A 84 9.42 -4.29 -27.26
CA LEU A 84 9.59 -4.63 -28.68
C LEU A 84 11.06 -4.96 -29.00
N LEU A 85 12.03 -4.21 -28.46
CA LEU A 85 13.47 -4.49 -28.60
C LEU A 85 13.86 -5.84 -27.99
N LEU A 86 13.34 -6.16 -26.81
CA LEU A 86 13.56 -7.46 -26.16
C LEU A 86 12.96 -8.61 -26.98
N ALA A 87 11.75 -8.42 -27.52
CA ALA A 87 11.12 -9.39 -28.41
C ALA A 87 11.89 -9.55 -29.74
N MET A 88 12.34 -8.45 -30.34
CA MET A 88 13.17 -8.47 -31.55
C MET A 88 14.53 -9.12 -31.32
N PHE A 89 15.15 -8.90 -30.15
CA PHE A 89 16.40 -9.54 -29.76
C PHE A 89 16.20 -11.05 -29.58
N GLY A 90 15.12 -11.48 -28.92
CA GLY A 90 14.76 -12.89 -28.80
C GLY A 90 14.51 -13.56 -30.17
N PHE A 91 13.82 -12.87 -31.08
CA PHE A 91 13.57 -13.37 -32.44
C PHE A 91 14.85 -13.44 -33.28
N LEU A 92 15.71 -12.41 -33.22
CA LEU A 92 16.99 -12.38 -33.92
C LEU A 92 17.89 -13.54 -33.43
N LEU A 93 17.92 -13.79 -32.12
CA LEU A 93 18.70 -14.86 -31.52
C LEU A 93 18.21 -16.24 -31.99
N MET A 94 16.88 -16.45 -32.12
CA MET A 94 16.33 -17.65 -32.76
C MET A 94 16.77 -17.79 -34.22
N VAL A 95 16.68 -16.74 -35.03
CA VAL A 95 17.07 -16.78 -36.45
C VAL A 95 18.56 -17.10 -36.60
N VAL A 96 19.42 -16.50 -35.78
CA VAL A 96 20.87 -16.78 -35.77
C VAL A 96 21.12 -18.24 -35.38
N VAL A 97 20.45 -18.74 -34.34
CA VAL A 97 20.52 -20.14 -33.92
C VAL A 97 20.12 -21.10 -35.05
N SER A 98 19.05 -20.77 -35.80
CA SER A 98 18.60 -21.58 -36.94
C SER A 98 19.57 -21.53 -38.12
N ILE A 99 20.11 -20.36 -38.47
CA ILE A 99 21.08 -20.22 -39.58
C ILE A 99 22.39 -20.95 -39.24
N VAL A 100 22.90 -20.81 -38.01
CA VAL A 100 24.10 -21.51 -37.56
C VAL A 100 23.88 -23.02 -37.59
N SER A 101 22.70 -23.49 -37.17
CA SER A 101 22.33 -24.90 -37.28
C SER A 101 22.34 -25.38 -38.73
N LEU A 102 21.74 -24.61 -39.65
CA LEU A 102 21.70 -24.94 -41.09
C LEU A 102 23.09 -24.99 -41.73
N VAL A 103 23.98 -24.06 -41.37
CA VAL A 103 25.36 -24.00 -41.89
C VAL A 103 26.20 -25.15 -41.35
N VAL A 104 26.03 -25.52 -40.07
CA VAL A 104 26.70 -26.68 -39.47
C VAL A 104 26.24 -27.98 -40.11
N THR A 105 24.95 -28.11 -40.44
CA THR A 105 24.43 -29.28 -41.18
C THR A 105 24.89 -29.31 -42.63
N TRP A 106 25.06 -28.16 -43.28
CA TRP A 106 25.47 -28.09 -44.68
C TRP A 106 26.97 -28.35 -44.89
N ASN A 107 27.81 -27.89 -43.96
CA ASN A 107 29.26 -27.96 -44.11
C ASN A 107 29.88 -29.28 -43.61
N ASN A 108 29.09 -30.13 -42.94
CA ASN A 108 29.53 -31.43 -42.46
C ASN A 108 28.70 -32.53 -43.13
N SER A 109 29.15 -32.99 -44.30
CA SER A 109 28.49 -34.02 -45.11
C SER A 109 28.64 -35.46 -44.58
N ASP A 110 29.01 -35.64 -43.31
CA ASP A 110 29.30 -36.96 -42.69
C ASP A 110 28.34 -37.31 -41.54
N TYR A 111 27.26 -36.55 -41.34
CA TYR A 111 26.28 -36.86 -40.31
C TYR A 111 25.08 -37.61 -40.89
N ASP A 112 24.97 -38.87 -40.46
CA ASP A 112 23.97 -39.85 -40.83
C ASP A 112 22.53 -39.35 -40.58
N GLU A 113 21.60 -39.83 -41.40
CA GLU A 113 20.25 -39.32 -41.64
C GLU A 113 19.24 -39.56 -40.47
N SER A 114 19.69 -39.55 -39.22
CA SER A 114 18.85 -39.90 -38.05
C SER A 114 18.95 -38.99 -36.81
N LEU A 115 19.68 -37.87 -36.87
CA LEU A 115 19.82 -36.96 -35.73
C LEU A 115 18.82 -35.79 -35.78
N SER A 116 17.86 -35.82 -34.86
CA SER A 116 16.88 -34.75 -34.68
C SER A 116 17.53 -33.48 -34.11
N LEU A 117 16.98 -32.32 -34.45
CA LEU A 117 17.46 -30.95 -34.15
C LEU A 117 17.66 -30.63 -32.65
N VAL A 118 17.37 -31.58 -31.76
CA VAL A 118 17.36 -31.45 -30.29
C VAL A 118 18.64 -31.98 -29.62
N GLU A 119 19.48 -32.77 -30.31
CA GLU A 119 20.61 -33.46 -29.65
C GLU A 119 21.98 -32.75 -29.73
N LEU A 120 22.05 -31.48 -30.17
CA LEU A 120 23.28 -30.70 -30.09
C LEU A 120 23.41 -30.03 -28.70
N PRO A 121 24.44 -30.39 -27.88
CA PRO A 121 24.52 -30.03 -26.46
C PRO A 121 24.73 -28.54 -26.17
N LEU A 122 24.95 -27.71 -27.19
CA LEU A 122 25.06 -26.27 -27.06
C LEU A 122 23.69 -25.55 -27.14
N PHE A 123 22.63 -26.21 -27.59
CA PHE A 123 21.37 -25.55 -27.99
C PHE A 123 20.21 -25.66 -27.00
N GLU A 124 20.18 -26.66 -26.11
CA GLU A 124 19.13 -26.77 -25.09
C GLU A 124 18.96 -25.49 -24.23
N PRO A 125 20.01 -24.92 -23.61
CA PRO A 125 19.82 -23.75 -22.74
C PRO A 125 19.34 -22.51 -23.50
N PHE A 126 19.77 -22.30 -24.76
CA PHE A 126 19.37 -21.12 -25.53
C PHE A 126 17.92 -21.19 -26.05
N VAL A 127 17.43 -22.38 -26.39
CA VAL A 127 16.03 -22.58 -26.78
C VAL A 127 15.10 -22.33 -25.59
N TRP A 128 15.43 -22.83 -24.41
CA TRP A 128 14.64 -22.57 -23.19
C TRP A 128 14.66 -21.08 -22.78
N ILE A 129 15.78 -20.38 -22.95
CA ILE A 129 15.86 -18.93 -22.72
C ILE A 129 14.98 -18.16 -23.72
N ALA A 130 15.02 -18.50 -25.01
CA ALA A 130 14.20 -17.84 -26.03
C ALA A 130 12.70 -18.10 -25.81
N VAL A 131 12.31 -19.34 -25.48
CA VAL A 131 10.93 -19.70 -25.15
C VAL A 131 10.44 -18.97 -23.90
N GLY A 132 11.27 -18.86 -22.86
CA GLY A 132 10.94 -18.14 -21.63
C GLY A 132 10.71 -16.64 -21.84
N ILE A 133 11.51 -15.99 -22.69
CA ILE A 133 11.32 -14.57 -23.04
C ILE A 133 10.02 -14.36 -23.83
N ILE A 134 9.71 -15.26 -24.78
CA ILE A 134 8.50 -15.16 -25.60
C ILE A 134 7.22 -15.44 -24.78
N THR A 135 7.25 -16.38 -23.84
CA THR A 135 6.10 -16.65 -22.96
C THR A 135 5.86 -15.54 -21.94
N ALA A 136 6.91 -14.96 -21.36
CA ALA A 136 6.79 -13.81 -20.46
C ALA A 136 6.20 -12.57 -21.17
N VAL A 137 6.66 -12.27 -22.38
CA VAL A 137 6.14 -11.12 -23.16
C VAL A 137 4.73 -11.41 -23.71
N GLY A 138 4.45 -12.64 -24.14
CA GLY A 138 3.13 -13.03 -24.66
C GLY A 138 2.02 -13.04 -23.59
N THR A 139 2.35 -13.38 -22.35
CA THR A 139 1.36 -13.40 -21.25
C THR A 139 1.00 -11.99 -20.76
N GLU A 140 1.91 -11.00 -20.82
CA GLU A 140 1.58 -9.60 -20.52
C GLU A 140 0.65 -8.96 -21.56
N LEU A 141 0.81 -9.30 -22.85
CA LEU A 141 -0.02 -8.76 -23.94
C LEU A 141 -1.44 -9.33 -23.93
N ILE A 142 -1.63 -10.59 -23.53
CA ILE A 142 -2.94 -11.25 -23.48
C ILE A 142 -3.71 -10.89 -22.20
N MET A 143 -3.02 -10.73 -21.06
CA MET A 143 -3.65 -10.36 -19.78
C MET A 143 -4.13 -8.89 -19.72
N ARG A 144 -3.63 -8.01 -20.61
CA ARG A 144 -4.10 -6.62 -20.70
C ARG A 144 -5.44 -6.44 -21.42
N SER A 145 -5.89 -7.42 -22.22
CA SER A 145 -7.16 -7.32 -22.96
C SER A 145 -8.41 -7.44 -22.07
N LYS A 146 -8.28 -7.80 -20.79
CA LYS A 146 -9.42 -8.00 -19.87
C LYS A 146 -9.47 -7.05 -18.66
N ARG A 147 -8.63 -6.02 -18.60
CA ARG A 147 -8.83 -4.91 -17.64
C ARG A 147 -9.30 -3.67 -18.38
N VAL A 148 -10.62 -3.54 -18.50
CA VAL A 148 -11.26 -2.22 -18.60
C VAL A 148 -11.05 -1.59 -17.23
N SER A 149 -9.98 -0.81 -17.09
CA SER A 149 -9.76 0.04 -15.93
C SER A 149 -10.22 1.43 -16.32
N THR A 150 -11.32 1.86 -15.73
CA THR A 150 -11.77 3.25 -15.74
C THR A 150 -10.65 4.12 -15.16
N TYR A 151 -10.17 5.09 -15.93
CA TYR A 151 -9.18 6.09 -15.50
C TYR A 151 -9.92 7.20 -14.76
N VAL A 152 -9.40 7.62 -13.61
CA VAL A 152 -9.77 8.88 -12.94
C VAL A 152 -8.54 9.78 -13.03
N PRO A 153 -8.68 11.07 -13.41
CA PRO A 153 -7.54 11.98 -13.52
C PRO A 153 -6.90 12.23 -12.14
N MET A 154 -5.57 12.31 -12.11
CA MET A 154 -4.82 12.75 -10.91
C MET A 154 -4.98 14.26 -10.76
N VAL A 155 -5.50 14.68 -9.61
CA VAL A 155 -5.38 16.07 -9.15
C VAL A 155 -3.94 16.27 -8.70
N GLU A 156 -3.23 17.12 -9.42
CA GLU A 156 -1.89 17.58 -9.10
C GLU A 156 -2.00 18.77 -8.14
N GLU A 157 -2.28 18.49 -6.86
CA GLU A 157 -2.16 19.50 -5.82
C GLU A 157 -1.32 18.92 -4.69
N LYS A 158 -0.24 19.62 -4.36
CA LYS A 158 0.70 19.28 -3.29
C LYS A 158 -0.09 18.93 -2.04
N ALA A 159 -0.02 17.68 -1.60
CA ALA A 159 -0.63 17.22 -0.37
C ALA A 159 0.06 17.89 0.84
N VAL A 160 -0.35 19.11 1.16
CA VAL A 160 -0.23 19.66 2.50
C VAL A 160 -1.33 18.99 3.31
N PHE A 161 -0.88 18.16 4.24
CA PHE A 161 -1.70 17.31 5.09
C PHE A 161 -2.80 18.10 5.80
N PRO A 162 -4.02 17.55 5.93
CA PRO A 162 -5.12 18.30 6.50
C PRO A 162 -5.16 18.22 8.04
N HIS A 163 -5.64 19.28 8.68
CA HIS A 163 -5.61 19.48 10.14
C HIS A 163 -6.99 19.42 10.82
N ASP A 164 -8.08 19.12 10.10
CA ASP A 164 -9.43 19.07 10.70
C ASP A 164 -10.44 18.13 10.03
N ALA A 165 -11.54 17.85 10.75
CA ALA A 165 -12.55 16.83 10.44
C ALA A 165 -13.30 16.99 9.10
N ARG A 166 -13.10 18.12 8.39
CA ARG A 166 -13.70 18.39 7.07
C ARG A 166 -12.94 17.67 5.94
N ASP A 167 -11.70 17.27 6.17
CA ASP A 167 -10.87 16.70 5.12
C ASP A 167 -11.10 15.19 4.89
N PHE A 168 -11.82 14.54 5.80
CA PHE A 168 -12.35 13.18 5.63
C PHE A 168 -13.68 13.16 4.84
N GLU A 169 -14.31 14.32 4.57
CA GLU A 169 -15.54 14.37 3.76
C GLU A 169 -15.28 14.03 2.29
N LEU A 170 -14.06 14.27 1.78
CA LEU A 170 -13.67 13.93 0.40
C LEU A 170 -13.55 12.42 0.16
N THR A 171 -13.28 11.64 1.21
CA THR A 171 -13.30 10.16 1.12
C THR A 171 -14.72 9.61 1.21
N ARG A 172 -15.63 10.27 1.95
CA ARG A 172 -17.07 9.90 2.01
C ARG A 172 -17.83 10.21 0.74
N GLN A 173 -17.54 11.32 0.07
CA GLN A 173 -18.28 11.74 -1.14
C GLN A 173 -18.20 10.73 -2.30
N ARG A 174 -17.22 9.82 -2.30
CA ARG A 174 -17.06 8.81 -3.36
C ARG A 174 -17.91 7.56 -3.15
N ASP A 175 -18.32 7.28 -1.92
CA ASP A 175 -19.23 6.17 -1.59
C ASP A 175 -20.71 6.63 -1.55
N ASP A 176 -20.95 7.94 -1.34
CA ASP A 176 -22.29 8.51 -1.19
C ASP A 176 -23.07 8.68 -2.53
N GLU A 177 -22.43 8.72 -3.70
CA GLU A 177 -23.18 8.75 -4.98
C GLU A 177 -23.92 7.42 -5.28
N GLY A 178 -23.56 6.33 -4.60
CA GLY A 178 -24.21 5.02 -4.75
C GLY A 178 -25.46 4.82 -3.89
N MET A 179 -25.65 5.60 -2.82
CA MET A 179 -26.65 5.32 -1.77
C MET A 179 -27.74 6.40 -1.65
N TYR A 180 -27.51 7.64 -2.09
CA TYR A 180 -28.40 8.78 -1.83
C TYR A 180 -29.48 9.05 -2.90
N ARG A 181 -29.91 8.02 -3.62
CA ARG A 181 -31.14 8.11 -4.43
C ARG A 181 -32.43 7.83 -3.65
N ALA A 182 -32.34 7.55 -2.35
CA ALA A 182 -33.49 7.32 -1.50
C ALA A 182 -33.47 8.24 -0.26
N SER A 183 -34.39 9.20 -0.26
CA SER A 183 -34.82 10.03 0.89
C SER A 183 -33.96 11.26 1.20
N GLY A 184 -34.38 12.41 0.66
CA GLY A 184 -33.82 13.71 0.99
C GLY A 184 -34.41 14.31 2.27
N LYS A 185 -33.55 14.93 3.08
CA LYS A 185 -33.84 16.21 3.75
C LYS A 185 -32.56 16.84 4.30
N HIS A 186 -32.23 18.02 3.80
CA HIS A 186 -31.11 18.88 4.18
C HIS A 186 -31.35 19.52 5.57
N ILE A 187 -30.33 19.53 6.44
CA ILE A 187 -30.25 20.46 7.57
C ILE A 187 -28.82 21.04 7.59
N TYR A 188 -28.73 22.36 7.47
CA TYR A 188 -27.51 23.15 7.63
C TYR A 188 -27.24 23.39 9.12
N VAL A 189 -25.98 23.29 9.55
CA VAL A 189 -25.51 23.88 10.81
C VAL A 189 -24.27 24.72 10.54
N ASP A 190 -24.41 26.01 10.81
CA ASP A 190 -23.41 27.07 10.70
C ASP A 190 -22.44 27.02 11.89
N SER A 191 -21.13 26.98 11.62
CA SER A 191 -20.08 26.99 12.63
C SER A 191 -19.39 28.35 12.65
N THR A 192 -19.74 29.19 13.63
CA THR A 192 -18.96 30.39 13.94
C THR A 192 -17.97 30.11 15.08
N ARG A 193 -16.70 30.33 14.76
CA ARG A 193 -15.50 30.15 15.57
C ARG A 193 -15.43 31.21 16.69
N SER A 194 -15.29 30.77 17.94
CA SER A 194 -15.07 31.63 19.10
C SER A 194 -13.64 31.45 19.62
N ASP A 195 -12.78 32.44 19.37
CA ASP A 195 -11.45 32.58 19.98
C ASP A 195 -11.54 32.67 21.51
N ARG A 196 -10.84 31.78 22.23
CA ARG A 196 -10.68 31.88 23.69
C ARG A 196 -9.42 32.69 24.03
N ARG A 197 -9.64 33.84 24.66
CA ARG A 197 -8.65 34.63 25.40
C ARG A 197 -8.46 34.02 26.79
N VAL A 198 -7.21 33.75 27.14
CA VAL A 198 -6.77 33.21 28.43
C VAL A 198 -7.07 34.19 29.58
N THR A 199 -7.74 33.72 30.62
CA THR A 199 -7.67 34.29 31.97
C THR A 199 -7.49 33.17 32.98
N ASN A 200 -6.40 33.24 33.74
CA ASN A 200 -6.07 32.37 34.86
C ASN A 200 -7.06 32.55 36.01
N GLY A 201 -7.45 31.44 36.64
CA GLY A 201 -8.25 31.40 37.86
C GLY A 201 -8.43 29.96 38.33
N ASP A 202 -7.47 29.52 39.12
CA ASP A 202 -7.50 28.58 40.26
C ASP A 202 -8.53 27.43 40.31
N ASP A 203 -7.94 26.22 40.28
CA ASP A 203 -8.19 25.05 41.13
C ASP A 203 -9.48 24.20 41.01
N GLU A 204 -9.22 22.95 40.59
CA GLU A 204 -9.84 21.68 40.98
C GLU A 204 -11.33 21.48 40.69
N ASP A 205 -11.64 21.02 39.47
CA ASP A 205 -12.69 20.02 39.25
C ASP A 205 -12.19 18.99 38.23
N LYS A 206 -11.81 17.83 38.78
CA LYS A 206 -11.27 16.68 38.06
C LYS A 206 -12.43 15.76 37.66
N ASP A 207 -12.72 15.70 36.37
CA ASP A 207 -13.40 14.59 35.66
C ASP A 207 -14.48 13.80 36.43
N SER A 208 -15.50 14.47 36.97
CA SER A 208 -16.70 13.76 37.43
C SER A 208 -17.65 13.56 36.26
N VAL A 209 -17.60 12.38 35.64
CA VAL A 209 -18.64 11.86 34.73
C VAL A 209 -20.02 12.09 35.40
N PRO A 210 -20.98 12.77 34.74
CA PRO A 210 -22.31 13.01 35.30
C PRO A 210 -22.93 11.71 35.81
N GLU A 211 -23.52 11.71 37.02
CA GLU A 211 -23.99 10.51 37.72
C GLU A 211 -24.96 9.67 36.86
N ASP A 212 -25.72 10.33 35.98
CA ASP A 212 -26.62 9.71 35.00
C ASP A 212 -25.88 8.89 33.92
N THR A 213 -24.70 9.35 33.48
CA THR A 213 -23.91 8.65 32.44
C THR A 213 -23.13 7.47 32.99
N LYS A 214 -22.80 7.45 34.29
CA LYS A 214 -22.05 6.35 34.90
C LYS A 214 -22.79 5.02 34.82
N ALA A 215 -24.08 5.02 35.16
CA ALA A 215 -24.92 3.80 35.10
C ALA A 215 -25.05 3.27 33.66
N ILE A 216 -25.09 4.17 32.67
CA ILE A 216 -25.11 3.81 31.24
C ILE A 216 -23.80 3.11 30.86
N LEU A 217 -22.65 3.68 31.26
CA LEU A 217 -21.35 3.08 30.97
C LEU A 217 -21.18 1.71 31.63
N GLU A 218 -21.56 1.57 32.90
CA GLU A 218 -21.55 0.29 33.61
C GLU A 218 -22.43 -0.74 32.89
N ARG A 219 -23.64 -0.34 32.46
CA ARG A 219 -24.53 -1.23 31.72
C ARG A 219 -23.98 -1.65 30.36
N ALA A 220 -23.36 -0.72 29.63
CA ALA A 220 -22.73 -1.00 28.35
C ALA A 220 -21.53 -1.97 28.51
N ASP A 221 -20.72 -1.77 29.54
CA ASP A 221 -19.59 -2.66 29.85
C ASP A 221 -20.08 -4.04 30.30
N GLU A 222 -21.15 -4.15 31.09
CA GLU A 222 -21.78 -5.44 31.44
C GLU A 222 -22.25 -6.23 30.21
N LEU A 223 -22.95 -5.58 29.28
CA LEU A 223 -23.40 -6.19 28.03
C LEU A 223 -22.20 -6.64 27.18
N PHE A 224 -21.14 -5.83 27.15
CA PHE A 224 -19.93 -6.14 26.41
C PHE A 224 -19.21 -7.38 26.96
N GLU A 225 -19.05 -7.47 28.29
CA GLU A 225 -18.44 -8.62 28.96
C GLU A 225 -19.25 -9.91 28.80
N GLN A 226 -20.57 -9.80 28.63
CA GLN A 226 -21.45 -10.92 28.29
C GLN A 226 -21.35 -11.35 26.81
N LYS A 227 -20.48 -10.70 26.02
CA LYS A 227 -20.32 -10.89 24.57
C LYS A 227 -21.58 -10.55 23.78
N GLU A 228 -22.46 -9.72 24.34
CA GLU A 228 -23.65 -9.21 23.66
C GLU A 228 -23.30 -7.93 22.88
N HIS A 229 -22.34 -8.02 21.96
CA HIS A 229 -21.78 -6.86 21.25
C HIS A 229 -22.84 -6.12 20.42
N ALA A 230 -23.79 -6.85 19.83
CA ALA A 230 -24.91 -6.27 19.09
C ALA A 230 -25.83 -5.43 20.00
N ARG A 231 -26.16 -5.95 21.19
CA ARG A 231 -26.97 -5.22 22.18
C ARG A 231 -26.21 -4.04 22.76
N THR A 232 -24.90 -4.19 22.97
CA THR A 232 -24.02 -3.09 23.41
C THR A 232 -24.06 -1.94 22.40
N ARG A 233 -23.91 -2.24 21.11
CA ARG A 233 -24.00 -1.25 20.03
C ARG A 233 -25.38 -0.56 19.98
N GLU A 234 -26.47 -1.33 20.01
CA GLU A 234 -27.83 -0.78 19.97
C GLU A 234 -28.13 0.13 21.18
N TYR A 235 -27.72 -0.32 22.37
CA TYR A 235 -27.87 0.43 23.61
C TYR A 235 -27.11 1.76 23.55
N LEU A 236 -25.82 1.72 23.20
CA LEU A 236 -25.01 2.95 23.08
C LEU A 236 -25.54 3.90 22.00
N ASN A 237 -25.98 3.40 20.85
CA ASN A 237 -26.58 4.23 19.80
C ASN A 237 -27.87 4.92 20.27
N THR A 238 -28.63 4.31 21.18
CA THR A 238 -29.83 4.91 21.77
C THR A 238 -29.44 6.03 22.74
N GLU A 239 -28.55 5.75 23.68
CA GLU A 239 -28.12 6.71 24.70
C GLU A 239 -27.35 7.91 24.11
N LEU A 240 -26.59 7.70 23.03
CA LEU A 240 -25.90 8.76 22.30
C LEU A 240 -26.83 9.76 21.60
N GLN A 241 -28.14 9.48 21.49
CA GLN A 241 -29.12 10.47 21.02
C GLN A 241 -29.34 11.58 22.07
N GLU A 242 -29.30 11.22 23.35
CA GLU A 242 -29.43 12.16 24.48
C GLU A 242 -28.07 12.72 24.89
N TYR A 243 -27.00 11.92 24.79
CA TYR A 243 -25.63 12.29 25.17
C TYR A 243 -24.65 12.27 23.99
N PRO A 244 -24.88 13.06 22.92
CA PRO A 244 -24.13 12.95 21.67
C PRO A 244 -22.63 13.26 21.79
N SER A 245 -22.22 13.94 22.86
CA SER A 245 -20.82 14.32 23.12
C SER A 245 -20.14 13.47 24.21
N CYS A 246 -20.75 12.37 24.65
CA CYS A 246 -20.13 11.50 25.65
C CYS A 246 -19.02 10.65 25.01
N VAL A 247 -17.77 11.10 25.19
CA VAL A 247 -16.55 10.43 24.66
C VAL A 247 -16.47 8.97 25.12
N GLU A 248 -16.78 8.72 26.39
CA GLU A 248 -16.77 7.38 27.00
C GLU A 248 -17.73 6.38 26.31
N MET A 249 -18.87 6.86 25.81
CA MET A 249 -19.81 6.03 25.05
C MET A 249 -19.34 5.83 23.60
N LEU A 250 -18.76 6.86 22.98
CA LEU A 250 -18.34 6.83 21.58
C LEU A 250 -17.21 5.83 21.32
N TRP A 251 -16.16 5.81 22.15
CA TRP A 251 -15.08 4.84 21.95
C TRP A 251 -15.54 3.40 22.28
N ARG A 252 -16.49 3.23 23.21
CA ARG A 252 -17.13 1.93 23.49
C ARG A 252 -18.00 1.46 22.32
N LEU A 253 -18.66 2.37 21.63
CA LEU A 253 -19.41 2.06 20.41
C LEU A 253 -18.45 1.59 19.31
N ALA A 254 -17.35 2.30 19.08
CA ALA A 254 -16.30 1.87 18.16
C ALA A 254 -15.79 0.46 18.48
N ARG A 255 -15.52 0.18 19.77
CA ARG A 255 -15.16 -1.16 20.26
C ARG A 255 -16.20 -2.22 19.92
N ALA A 256 -17.47 -1.96 20.21
CA ALA A 256 -18.55 -2.91 19.94
C ALA A 256 -18.69 -3.19 18.44
N CYS A 257 -18.60 -2.17 17.59
CA CYS A 257 -18.59 -2.33 16.14
C CYS A 257 -17.42 -3.20 15.68
N ASN A 258 -16.21 -2.97 16.21
CA ASN A 258 -15.04 -3.77 15.83
C ASN A 258 -15.19 -5.26 16.19
N CYS A 259 -15.76 -5.58 17.36
CA CYS A 259 -16.00 -6.97 17.74
C CYS A 259 -17.05 -7.65 16.85
N LEU A 260 -18.10 -6.93 16.43
CA LEU A 260 -19.13 -7.46 15.54
C LEU A 260 -18.60 -7.83 14.15
N ILE A 261 -17.56 -7.16 13.67
CA ILE A 261 -16.95 -7.45 12.36
C ILE A 261 -16.39 -8.88 12.31
N ASP A 262 -15.85 -9.38 13.42
CA ASP A 262 -15.32 -10.76 13.51
C ASP A 262 -16.44 -11.81 13.59
N GLU A 263 -17.63 -11.41 14.04
CA GLU A 263 -18.82 -12.27 14.13
C GLU A 263 -19.58 -12.34 12.80
N GLU A 264 -19.50 -11.27 12.00
CA GLU A 264 -20.21 -11.17 10.73
C GLU A 264 -19.56 -12.01 9.63
N THR A 265 -20.36 -12.46 8.67
CA THR A 265 -19.95 -13.23 7.49
C THR A 265 -20.04 -12.42 6.21
N SER A 266 -20.99 -11.48 6.14
CA SER A 266 -21.19 -10.63 4.97
C SER A 266 -20.13 -9.53 4.87
N THR A 267 -19.41 -9.46 3.75
CA THR A 267 -18.41 -8.41 3.51
C THR A 267 -19.02 -7.01 3.53
N ASP A 268 -20.25 -6.86 3.00
CA ASP A 268 -20.93 -5.57 2.94
C ASP A 268 -21.31 -5.10 4.35
N GLU A 269 -21.80 -6.00 5.20
CA GLU A 269 -22.16 -5.67 6.59
C GLU A 269 -20.92 -5.39 7.44
N LYS A 270 -19.82 -6.14 7.23
CA LYS A 270 -18.52 -5.80 7.85
C LYS A 270 -18.06 -4.40 7.47
N ARG A 271 -18.21 -4.02 6.19
CA ARG A 271 -17.86 -2.66 5.73
C ARG A 271 -18.71 -1.61 6.45
N VAL A 272 -20.03 -1.81 6.54
CA VAL A 272 -20.93 -0.88 7.26
C VAL A 272 -20.51 -0.73 8.72
N LEU A 273 -20.26 -1.82 9.44
CA LEU A 273 -19.80 -1.80 10.82
C LEU A 273 -18.44 -1.10 10.99
N ALA A 274 -17.51 -1.32 10.05
CA ALA A 274 -16.19 -0.69 10.07
C ALA A 274 -16.30 0.83 9.96
N PHE A 275 -17.09 1.34 9.02
CA PHE A 275 -17.29 2.77 8.84
C PHE A 275 -18.11 3.42 9.96
N GLU A 276 -19.08 2.71 10.55
CA GLU A 276 -19.80 3.20 11.74
C GLU A 276 -18.86 3.33 12.94
N GLY A 277 -18.05 2.30 13.21
CA GLY A 277 -17.09 2.36 14.31
C GLY A 277 -16.03 3.44 14.09
N LEU A 278 -15.58 3.66 12.85
CA LEU A 278 -14.67 4.75 12.51
C LEU A 278 -15.32 6.12 12.78
N ALA A 279 -16.57 6.33 12.35
CA ALA A 279 -17.27 7.59 12.62
C ALA A 279 -17.43 7.86 14.13
N ALA A 280 -17.69 6.83 14.94
CA ALA A 280 -17.74 6.96 16.39
C ALA A 280 -16.35 7.31 16.98
N ALA A 281 -15.28 6.67 16.49
CA ALA A 281 -13.91 6.93 16.94
C ALA A 281 -13.41 8.33 16.53
N GLU A 282 -13.68 8.78 15.30
CA GLU A 282 -13.42 10.14 14.81
C GLU A 282 -14.08 11.17 15.72
N LYS A 283 -15.35 10.95 16.07
CA LYS A 283 -16.10 11.84 16.96
C LYS A 283 -15.53 11.85 18.38
N ALA A 284 -15.14 10.69 18.92
CA ALA A 284 -14.50 10.60 20.23
C ALA A 284 -13.19 11.41 20.26
N TYR A 285 -12.34 11.24 19.24
CA TYR A 285 -11.08 11.98 19.11
C TYR A 285 -11.28 13.49 18.91
N ALA A 286 -12.26 13.90 18.09
CA ALA A 286 -12.55 15.32 17.88
C ALA A 286 -13.06 16.03 19.15
N LEU A 287 -13.72 15.30 20.05
CA LEU A 287 -14.20 15.82 21.33
C LEU A 287 -13.10 15.83 22.41
N ASP A 288 -12.26 14.80 22.44
CA ASP A 288 -11.14 14.70 23.36
C ASP A 288 -9.97 13.93 22.73
N SER A 289 -8.98 14.69 22.25
CA SER A 289 -7.73 14.17 21.68
C SER A 289 -6.67 13.82 22.72
N ASP A 290 -6.89 14.18 24.00
CA ASP A 290 -5.99 13.90 25.12
C ASP A 290 -6.43 12.66 25.92
N LEU A 291 -7.51 11.99 25.49
CA LEU A 291 -7.89 10.68 26.01
C LEU A 291 -7.18 9.54 25.25
N ALA A 292 -6.51 8.65 25.99
CA ALA A 292 -5.82 7.49 25.42
C ALA A 292 -6.78 6.57 24.63
N ALA A 293 -8.00 6.37 25.14
CA ALA A 293 -9.01 5.53 24.49
C ALA A 293 -9.48 6.10 23.14
N SER A 294 -9.66 7.43 23.04
CA SER A 294 -10.01 8.09 21.78
C SER A 294 -8.97 7.84 20.70
N ASN A 295 -7.69 8.06 21.03
CA ASN A 295 -6.58 7.80 20.11
C ASN A 295 -6.47 6.32 19.73
N LYS A 296 -6.55 5.42 20.72
CA LYS A 296 -6.48 3.97 20.49
C LYS A 296 -7.57 3.49 19.53
N TRP A 297 -8.83 3.86 19.77
CA TRP A 297 -9.94 3.43 18.93
C TRP A 297 -9.96 4.11 17.57
N MET A 298 -9.46 5.35 17.46
CA MET A 298 -9.24 6.00 16.16
C MET A 298 -8.26 5.20 15.29
N ALA A 299 -7.13 4.78 15.87
CA ALA A 299 -6.16 3.94 15.17
C ALA A 299 -6.71 2.55 14.81
N ILE A 300 -7.34 1.86 15.76
CA ILE A 300 -7.91 0.52 15.51
C ILE A 300 -8.93 0.59 14.37
N MET A 301 -9.88 1.52 14.42
CA MET A 301 -10.92 1.61 13.39
C MET A 301 -10.37 2.09 12.05
N THR A 302 -9.35 2.96 12.03
CA THR A 302 -8.63 3.32 10.79
C THR A 302 -7.99 2.09 10.15
N SER A 303 -7.37 1.23 10.96
CA SER A 303 -6.81 -0.06 10.48
C SER A 303 -7.90 -0.98 9.93
N THR A 304 -9.03 -1.06 10.62
CA THR A 304 -10.17 -1.90 10.22
C THR A 304 -10.76 -1.45 8.89
N VAL A 305 -10.99 -0.14 8.71
CA VAL A 305 -11.49 0.43 7.44
C VAL A 305 -10.47 0.26 6.31
N GLY A 306 -9.17 0.33 6.60
CA GLY A 306 -8.10 0.08 5.63
C GLY A 306 -8.14 -1.32 4.98
N GLY A 307 -8.87 -2.29 5.56
CA GLY A 307 -9.14 -3.59 4.95
C GLY A 307 -10.12 -3.55 3.76
N PHE A 308 -10.87 -2.45 3.61
CA PHE A 308 -11.85 -2.23 2.55
C PHE A 308 -11.42 -1.17 1.53
N CYS A 309 -10.28 -0.53 1.77
CA CYS A 309 -9.70 0.53 0.95
C CYS A 309 -8.65 0.01 -0.03
N ASP A 310 -8.28 0.83 -1.00
CA ASP A 310 -7.21 0.48 -1.93
C ASP A 310 -5.81 0.55 -1.27
N LEU A 311 -4.76 0.11 -1.98
CA LEU A 311 -3.41 0.09 -1.42
C LEU A 311 -2.92 1.50 -1.04
N LYS A 312 -3.29 2.53 -1.80
CA LYS A 312 -2.85 3.91 -1.55
C LYS A 312 -3.46 4.43 -0.25
N GLU A 313 -4.76 4.29 -0.11
CA GLU A 313 -5.52 4.67 1.09
C GLU A 313 -5.05 3.87 2.31
N ARG A 314 -4.81 2.56 2.16
CA ARG A 314 -4.28 1.73 3.24
C ARG A 314 -2.89 2.17 3.69
N ILE A 315 -2.01 2.51 2.76
CA ILE A 315 -0.68 3.05 3.11
C ILE A 315 -0.84 4.39 3.82
N ALA A 316 -1.73 5.28 3.37
CA ALA A 316 -1.97 6.56 4.06
C ALA A 316 -2.55 6.37 5.47
N GLY A 317 -3.52 5.48 5.63
CA GLY A 317 -4.10 5.12 6.93
C GLY A 317 -3.06 4.58 7.90
N ALA A 318 -2.03 3.87 7.42
CA ALA A 318 -0.95 3.38 8.28
C ALA A 318 -0.20 4.51 9.02
N TYR A 319 -0.14 5.73 8.48
CA TYR A 319 0.58 6.85 9.09
C TYR A 319 -0.27 7.43 10.22
N VAL A 320 -1.56 7.62 9.95
CA VAL A 320 -2.57 8.03 10.92
C VAL A 320 -2.61 7.05 12.11
N ILE A 321 -2.55 5.75 11.83
CA ILE A 321 -2.52 4.70 12.86
C ILE A 321 -1.31 4.88 13.80
N ARG A 322 -0.12 5.12 13.25
CA ARG A 322 1.09 5.31 14.08
C ARG A 322 0.92 6.51 15.01
N ASP A 323 0.57 7.67 14.45
CA ASP A 323 0.54 8.92 15.21
C ASP A 323 -0.46 8.83 16.37
N HIS A 324 -1.64 8.25 16.14
CA HIS A 324 -2.62 8.01 17.21
C HIS A 324 -2.15 6.98 18.23
N ILE A 325 -1.51 5.88 17.82
CA ILE A 325 -1.06 4.86 18.79
C ILE A 325 0.12 5.36 19.62
N GLU A 326 1.06 6.10 19.03
CA GLU A 326 2.13 6.76 19.78
C GLU A 326 1.52 7.70 20.82
N ARG A 327 0.54 8.53 20.43
CA ARG A 327 -0.18 9.40 21.37
C ARG A 327 -0.93 8.61 22.45
N ALA A 328 -1.57 7.50 22.10
CA ALA A 328 -2.25 6.63 23.07
C ALA A 328 -1.26 6.05 24.11
N ILE A 329 -0.05 5.66 23.69
CA ILE A 329 1.00 5.16 24.58
C ILE A 329 1.57 6.27 25.47
N GLU A 330 1.70 7.50 24.96
CA GLU A 330 2.10 8.65 25.79
C GLU A 330 1.10 8.94 26.91
N LEU A 331 -0.20 8.83 26.60
CA LEU A 331 -1.30 9.11 27.52
C LEU A 331 -1.55 7.96 28.50
N ASP A 332 -1.47 6.72 28.02
CA ASP A 332 -1.55 5.49 28.83
C ASP A 332 -0.44 4.50 28.46
N PRO A 333 0.75 4.62 29.08
CA PRO A 333 1.87 3.73 28.78
C PRO A 333 1.66 2.30 29.28
N THR A 334 0.57 2.05 30.03
CA THR A 334 0.23 0.74 30.61
C THR A 334 -0.77 -0.05 29.79
N ASP A 335 -1.18 0.43 28.62
CA ASP A 335 -2.02 -0.33 27.69
C ASP A 335 -1.18 -1.25 26.81
N ALA A 336 -1.15 -2.54 27.16
CA ALA A 336 -0.41 -3.56 26.40
C ALA A 336 -0.88 -3.67 24.94
N THR A 337 -2.15 -3.39 24.68
CA THR A 337 -2.74 -3.42 23.33
C THR A 337 -2.13 -2.35 22.43
N SER A 338 -2.00 -1.11 22.90
CA SER A 338 -1.38 -0.02 22.13
C SER A 338 0.07 -0.33 21.77
N HIS A 339 0.87 -0.86 22.72
CA HIS A 339 2.22 -1.34 22.42
C HIS A 339 2.22 -2.44 21.36
N ASN A 340 1.31 -3.42 21.45
CA ASN A 340 1.22 -4.45 20.42
C ASN A 340 0.87 -3.88 19.04
N ILE A 341 -0.08 -2.93 18.95
CA ILE A 341 -0.46 -2.31 17.67
C ILE A 341 0.75 -1.58 17.06
N LEU A 342 1.50 -0.82 17.86
CA LEU A 342 2.72 -0.16 17.38
C LEU A 342 3.78 -1.16 16.94
N GLY A 343 3.93 -2.28 17.66
CA GLY A 343 4.81 -3.38 17.26
C GLY A 343 4.42 -4.01 15.92
N GLN A 344 3.12 -4.20 15.67
CA GLN A 344 2.60 -4.68 14.38
C GLN A 344 2.87 -3.68 13.26
N TRP A 345 2.70 -2.39 13.54
CA TRP A 345 3.02 -1.32 12.60
C TRP A 345 4.51 -1.35 12.24
N CYS A 346 5.41 -1.40 13.23
CA CYS A 346 6.84 -1.48 12.99
C CYS A 346 7.22 -2.73 12.18
N LEU A 347 6.61 -3.88 12.50
CA LEU A 347 6.86 -5.13 11.78
C LEU A 347 6.41 -5.01 10.32
N ALA A 348 5.23 -4.45 10.04
CA ALA A 348 4.72 -4.25 8.70
C ALA A 348 5.63 -3.32 7.86
N PHE A 349 6.12 -2.24 8.45
CA PHE A 349 7.05 -1.31 7.78
C PHE A 349 8.44 -1.91 7.55
N ALA A 350 8.94 -2.71 8.50
CA ALA A 350 10.17 -3.47 8.32
C ALA A 350 10.05 -4.52 7.19
N ASP A 351 8.86 -5.12 7.05
CA ASP A 351 8.53 -6.12 6.03
C ASP A 351 8.20 -5.53 4.64
N MET A 352 8.07 -4.20 4.50
CA MET A 352 7.67 -3.57 3.24
C MET A 352 8.58 -3.99 2.07
N THR A 353 7.92 -4.45 1.01
CA THR A 353 8.56 -4.77 -0.26
C THR A 353 9.08 -3.51 -0.96
N TRP A 354 9.97 -3.67 -1.94
CA TRP A 354 10.46 -2.55 -2.73
C TRP A 354 9.35 -1.79 -3.46
N ILE A 355 8.25 -2.46 -3.83
CA ILE A 355 7.09 -1.85 -4.50
C ILE A 355 6.32 -0.97 -3.52
N GLU A 356 5.99 -1.51 -2.34
CA GLU A 356 5.28 -0.76 -1.29
C GLU A 356 6.10 0.46 -0.85
N LYS A 357 7.42 0.33 -0.74
CA LYS A 357 8.33 1.46 -0.47
C LYS A 357 8.25 2.54 -1.53
N ARG A 358 8.19 2.19 -2.82
CA ARG A 358 8.06 3.18 -3.90
C ARG A 358 6.71 3.89 -3.89
N VAL A 359 5.62 3.17 -3.61
CA VAL A 359 4.29 3.80 -3.45
C VAL A 359 4.31 4.74 -2.25
N ALA A 360 4.89 4.31 -1.13
CA ALA A 360 5.04 5.15 0.05
C ALA A 360 5.91 6.40 -0.25
N THR A 361 7.03 6.28 -0.95
CA THR A 361 7.85 7.45 -1.34
C THR A 361 7.14 8.39 -2.32
N ALA A 362 6.30 7.86 -3.21
CA ALA A 362 5.53 8.68 -4.14
C ALA A 362 4.41 9.45 -3.44
N LEU A 363 3.79 8.86 -2.43
CA LEU A 363 2.74 9.47 -1.62
C LEU A 363 3.30 10.41 -0.54
N PHE A 364 4.48 10.08 -0.02
CA PHE A 364 5.09 10.74 1.12
C PHE A 364 6.55 11.04 0.80
N SER A 365 6.94 12.32 0.82
CA SER A 365 8.29 12.76 0.48
C SER A 365 9.39 12.00 1.24
N THR A 366 9.10 11.57 2.47
CA THR A 366 9.93 10.62 3.21
C THR A 366 9.02 9.62 3.93
N PRO A 367 8.95 8.35 3.47
CA PRO A 367 8.13 7.37 4.13
C PRO A 367 8.72 7.03 5.51
N PRO A 368 7.89 6.79 6.53
CA PRO A 368 8.30 6.24 7.79
C PRO A 368 9.04 4.95 7.53
N THR A 369 10.05 4.70 8.32
CA THR A 369 10.74 3.43 8.34
C THR A 369 10.68 2.88 9.74
N ALA A 370 10.64 1.56 9.83
CA ALA A 370 10.75 0.86 11.09
C ALA A 370 11.64 -0.35 10.90
N THR A 371 12.13 -0.86 12.03
CA THR A 371 13.04 -1.99 12.12
C THR A 371 12.38 -3.14 12.87
N TYR A 372 12.92 -4.35 12.66
CA TYR A 372 12.49 -5.51 13.46
C TYR A 372 12.83 -5.34 14.94
N GLU A 373 13.91 -4.61 15.27
CA GLU A 373 14.27 -4.25 16.63
C GLU A 373 13.19 -3.42 17.33
N GLU A 374 12.68 -2.37 16.68
CA GLU A 374 11.58 -1.54 17.23
C GLU A 374 10.30 -2.37 17.43
N ALA A 375 9.95 -3.21 16.45
CA ALA A 375 8.81 -4.12 16.58
C ALA A 375 8.95 -5.05 17.80
N ALA A 376 10.13 -5.66 17.97
CA ALA A 376 10.40 -6.55 19.10
C ALA A 376 10.32 -5.80 20.44
N GLN A 377 10.84 -4.57 20.54
CA GLN A 377 10.76 -3.75 21.76
C GLN A 377 9.31 -3.50 22.18
N HIS A 378 8.44 -3.14 21.24
CA HIS A 378 7.03 -2.89 21.53
C HIS A 378 6.28 -4.17 21.94
N PHE A 379 6.48 -5.30 21.25
CA PHE A 379 5.87 -6.57 21.68
C PHE A 379 6.39 -7.03 23.05
N GLN A 380 7.66 -6.79 23.37
CA GLN A 380 8.22 -7.05 24.70
C GLN A 380 7.65 -6.13 25.77
N ALA A 381 7.42 -4.85 25.45
CA ALA A 381 6.77 -3.90 26.35
C ALA A 381 5.34 -4.39 26.68
N ALA A 382 4.57 -4.79 25.67
CA ALA A 382 3.25 -5.38 25.86
C ALA A 382 3.28 -6.63 26.78
N GLU A 383 4.24 -7.54 26.58
CA GLU A 383 4.43 -8.71 27.47
C GLU A 383 4.91 -8.37 28.88
N SER A 384 5.60 -7.24 29.06
CA SER A 384 6.08 -6.79 30.36
C SER A 384 4.97 -6.14 31.17
N ILE A 385 4.06 -5.43 30.49
CA ILE A 385 2.88 -4.79 31.06
C ILE A 385 1.85 -5.84 31.48
N SER A 386 1.49 -6.76 30.57
CA SER A 386 0.46 -7.77 30.81
C SER A 386 0.87 -9.12 30.22
N PRO A 387 1.62 -9.95 30.98
CA PRO A 387 2.15 -11.22 30.47
C PRO A 387 1.06 -12.16 29.92
N GLY A 388 1.19 -12.58 28.66
CA GLY A 388 0.25 -13.53 28.05
C GLY A 388 -1.18 -12.98 27.85
N PHE A 389 -1.35 -11.65 27.84
CA PHE A 389 -2.65 -11.02 27.59
C PHE A 389 -3.25 -11.41 26.23
N TRP A 390 -2.39 -11.60 25.22
CA TRP A 390 -2.79 -11.98 23.87
C TRP A 390 -1.78 -12.95 23.27
N LYS A 391 -2.23 -14.15 22.90
CA LYS A 391 -1.35 -15.20 22.34
C LYS A 391 -0.63 -14.74 21.08
N LYS A 392 -1.31 -13.97 20.23
CA LYS A 392 -0.77 -13.44 18.98
C LYS A 392 0.43 -12.53 19.22
N ASN A 393 0.42 -11.74 20.29
CA ASN A 393 1.56 -10.89 20.65
C ASN A 393 2.84 -11.72 20.84
N VAL A 394 2.75 -12.82 21.58
CA VAL A 394 3.91 -13.71 21.83
C VAL A 394 4.39 -14.40 20.56
N LEU A 395 3.46 -14.83 19.70
CA LEU A 395 3.80 -15.40 18.38
C LEU A 395 4.51 -14.36 17.49
N LEU A 396 3.97 -13.14 17.40
CA LEU A 396 4.56 -12.06 16.62
C LEU A 396 5.96 -11.73 17.11
N LEU A 397 6.18 -11.63 18.43
CA LEU A 397 7.50 -11.43 19.00
C LEU A 397 8.49 -12.54 18.59
N ALA A 398 8.07 -13.79 18.65
CA ALA A 398 8.91 -14.91 18.21
C ALA A 398 9.23 -14.85 16.70
N GLN A 399 8.25 -14.52 15.87
CA GLN A 399 8.44 -14.35 14.42
C GLN A 399 9.38 -13.19 14.10
N THR A 400 9.28 -12.08 14.83
CA THR A 400 10.19 -10.94 14.70
C THR A 400 11.62 -11.33 15.07
N TYR A 401 11.84 -12.08 16.15
CA TYR A 401 13.16 -12.64 16.48
C TYR A 401 13.70 -13.57 15.40
N LEU A 402 12.84 -14.38 14.79
CA LEU A 402 13.23 -15.27 13.69
C LEU A 402 13.68 -14.47 12.47
N LYS A 403 12.99 -13.38 12.12
CA LYS A 403 13.38 -12.47 11.03
C LYS A 403 14.74 -11.79 11.29
N MET A 404 15.04 -11.50 12.56
CA MET A 404 16.36 -11.01 12.99
C MET A 404 17.42 -12.12 13.11
N GLN A 405 17.11 -13.37 12.74
CA GLN A 405 17.99 -14.54 12.86
C GLN A 405 18.44 -14.84 14.30
N ARG A 406 17.67 -14.40 15.31
CA ARG A 406 17.92 -14.63 16.74
C ARG A 406 17.23 -15.91 17.20
N THR A 407 17.87 -17.04 16.91
CA THR A 407 17.27 -18.38 17.06
C THR A 407 16.97 -18.76 18.50
N LYS A 408 17.81 -18.38 19.46
CA LYS A 408 17.62 -18.69 20.89
C LYS A 408 16.37 -17.98 21.45
N GLU A 409 16.25 -16.69 21.15
CA GLU A 409 15.11 -15.87 21.53
C GLU A 409 13.83 -16.37 20.85
N THR A 410 13.91 -16.73 19.56
CA THR A 410 12.80 -17.35 18.83
C THR A 410 12.29 -18.59 19.55
N GLU A 411 13.17 -19.53 19.90
CA GLU A 411 12.79 -20.76 20.62
C GLU A 411 12.16 -20.43 21.98
N GLN A 412 12.79 -19.55 22.76
CA GLN A 412 12.29 -19.16 24.09
C GLN A 412 10.87 -18.59 24.00
N TRP A 413 10.63 -17.69 23.05
CA TRP A 413 9.33 -17.06 22.88
C TRP A 413 8.29 -18.00 22.28
N LEU A 414 8.64 -18.93 21.39
CA LEU A 414 7.71 -19.96 20.93
C LEU A 414 7.26 -20.90 22.04
N ARG A 415 8.20 -21.34 22.91
CA ARG A 415 7.84 -22.16 24.07
C ARG A 415 6.94 -21.40 25.04
N ARG A 416 7.15 -20.08 25.21
CA ARG A 416 6.26 -19.22 25.99
C ARG A 416 4.90 -19.04 25.31
N ALA A 417 4.85 -18.94 23.98
CA ALA A 417 3.59 -18.79 23.24
C ALA A 417 2.70 -20.04 23.40
N GLU A 418 3.31 -21.24 23.47
CA GLU A 418 2.61 -22.50 23.71
C GLU A 418 1.93 -22.55 25.09
N THR A 419 2.48 -21.88 26.11
CA THR A 419 1.90 -21.87 27.46
C THR A 419 0.76 -20.88 27.64
N VAL A 420 0.53 -19.98 26.67
CA VAL A 420 -0.58 -19.01 26.75
C VAL A 420 -1.93 -19.72 26.54
N PRO A 421 -2.91 -19.61 27.45
CA PRO A 421 -4.21 -20.28 27.33
C PRO A 421 -4.98 -19.89 26.07
N VAL A 422 -5.68 -20.82 25.44
CA VAL A 422 -6.58 -20.57 24.30
C VAL A 422 -7.95 -20.13 24.85
N LYS A 423 -8.39 -18.91 24.52
CA LYS A 423 -9.66 -18.33 25.00
C LYS A 423 -10.60 -17.95 23.85
N THR A 424 -10.07 -17.58 22.70
CA THR A 424 -10.84 -17.13 21.53
C THR A 424 -10.61 -18.04 20.32
N LYS A 425 -11.43 -17.88 19.27
CA LYS A 425 -11.19 -18.57 17.97
C LYS A 425 -9.86 -18.15 17.35
N GLU A 426 -9.48 -16.88 17.48
CA GLU A 426 -8.17 -16.39 17.03
C GLU A 426 -7.04 -17.12 17.79
N ASP A 427 -7.18 -17.34 19.09
CA ASP A 427 -6.18 -18.09 19.85
C ASP A 427 -6.01 -19.54 19.35
N GLU A 428 -7.08 -20.18 18.86
CA GLU A 428 -7.00 -21.52 18.25
C GLU A 428 -6.21 -21.49 16.93
N GLU A 429 -6.43 -20.47 16.10
CA GLU A 429 -5.66 -20.23 14.87
C GLU A 429 -4.19 -19.99 15.18
N VAL A 430 -3.90 -19.08 16.11
CA VAL A 430 -2.54 -18.76 16.55
C VAL A 430 -1.85 -19.98 17.16
N ALA A 431 -2.56 -20.82 17.92
CA ALA A 431 -2.00 -22.06 18.46
C ALA A 431 -1.60 -23.04 17.36
N ARG A 432 -2.38 -23.15 16.27
CA ARG A 432 -2.00 -23.94 15.08
C ARG A 432 -0.76 -23.37 14.41
N ASP A 433 -0.65 -22.05 14.30
CA ASP A 433 0.52 -21.39 13.71
C ASP A 433 1.79 -21.58 14.55
N ILE A 434 1.68 -21.48 15.88
CA ILE A 434 2.77 -21.79 16.80
C ILE A 434 3.24 -23.24 16.59
N ALA A 435 2.31 -24.21 16.62
CA ALA A 435 2.65 -25.62 16.45
C ALA A 435 3.31 -25.90 15.08
N LYS A 436 2.81 -25.28 14.02
CA LYS A 436 3.38 -25.37 12.67
C LYS A 436 4.80 -24.81 12.63
N LEU A 437 5.04 -23.64 13.22
CA LEU A 437 6.35 -23.00 13.24
C LEU A 437 7.35 -23.79 14.10
N MET A 438 6.94 -24.28 15.27
CA MET A 438 7.79 -25.15 16.11
C MET A 438 8.21 -26.42 15.38
N LYS A 439 7.30 -27.05 14.61
CA LYS A 439 7.62 -28.21 13.77
C LYS A 439 8.63 -27.86 12.68
N GLN A 440 8.47 -26.72 11.99
CA GLN A 440 9.40 -26.25 10.97
C GLN A 440 10.81 -26.01 11.54
N LEU A 441 10.88 -25.50 12.77
CA LEU A 441 12.14 -25.23 13.48
C LEU A 441 12.68 -26.44 14.25
N LYS A 442 11.99 -27.59 14.20
CA LYS A 442 12.37 -28.83 14.91
C LYS A 442 12.53 -28.65 16.43
N LEU A 443 11.62 -27.88 17.03
CA LEU A 443 11.59 -27.57 18.47
C LEU A 443 10.66 -28.50 19.29
N GLN A 444 9.99 -29.43 18.60
CA GLN A 444 9.05 -30.42 19.15
C GLN A 444 9.75 -31.64 19.72
#